data_AF-A0A7S3UHA7-F1
#
_entry.id   AF-A0A7S3UHA7-F1
#
_cell.length_a   1.000
_cell.length_b   1.000
_cell.length_c   1.000
_cell.angle_alpha   90.00
_cell.angle_beta   90.00
_cell.angle_gamma   90.00
#
_symmetry.space_group_name_H-M   'P 1'
#
loop_
_entity.id
_entity.type
_entity.pdbx_description
1 polymer ?
#
loop_
_entity_poly.entity_id
_entity_poly.type
_entity_poly.pdbx_seq_one_letter_code
_entity_poly.pdbx_strand_id
1 'polypeptide(L)'
;PLQSTPSGLLALRREIPEGGSAVLFHNCHFSLVHKRRGRLYTLVTDEGIVGAESFIVWSSLSDCWGDLVFLDAEFRTQADRQTIAHKRREEGCEPCEVCAVQ
;
A
#
# COMPACT_ATOMS: atom_id res chain seq x y z
N PRO A 1 26.57 3.00 -5.18
CA PRO A 1 25.65 4.15 -5.29
C PRO A 1 24.19 3.68 -5.24
N LEU A 2 23.30 4.43 -4.59
CA LEU A 2 21.86 4.15 -4.62
C LEU A 2 21.36 4.38 -6.06
N GLN A 3 20.74 3.39 -6.68
CA GLN A 3 20.24 3.47 -8.07
C GLN A 3 18.84 4.13 -8.13
N SER A 4 18.64 5.20 -7.35
CA SER A 4 17.38 5.95 -7.28
C SER A 4 17.69 7.43 -7.05
N THR A 5 17.00 8.31 -7.77
CA THR A 5 17.14 9.76 -7.66
C THR A 5 15.77 10.43 -7.56
N PRO A 6 15.65 11.59 -6.87
CA PRO A 6 14.39 12.32 -6.80
C PRO A 6 13.81 12.69 -8.18
N SER A 7 14.66 13.06 -9.13
CA SER A 7 14.26 13.38 -10.50
C SER A 7 13.77 12.14 -11.26
N GLY A 8 14.41 10.99 -11.08
CA GLY A 8 13.96 9.71 -11.65
C GLY A 8 12.59 9.30 -11.12
N LEU A 9 12.37 9.44 -9.80
CA LEU A 9 11.07 9.14 -9.19
C LEU A 9 9.96 10.07 -9.70
N LEU A 10 10.28 11.36 -9.88
CA LEU A 10 9.34 12.32 -10.48
C LEU A 10 9.00 11.95 -11.93
N ALA A 11 9.99 11.54 -12.72
CA ALA A 11 9.76 11.08 -14.09
C ALA A 11 8.86 9.85 -14.13
N LEU A 12 9.11 8.85 -13.27
CA LEU A 12 8.25 7.66 -13.16
C LEU A 12 6.79 8.02 -12.83
N ARG A 13 6.57 8.95 -11.89
CA ARG A 13 5.21 9.42 -11.53
C ARG A 13 4.51 10.09 -12.70
N ARG A 14 5.25 10.76 -13.58
CA ARG A 14 4.70 11.44 -14.77
C ARG A 14 4.41 10.47 -15.90
N GLU A 15 5.32 9.53 -16.16
CA GLU A 15 5.29 8.67 -17.34
C GLU A 15 4.39 7.45 -17.19
N ILE A 16 4.27 6.92 -15.97
CA ILE A 16 3.33 5.82 -15.71
C ILE A 16 1.91 6.42 -15.67
N PRO A 17 0.98 5.95 -16.53
CA PRO A 17 -0.40 6.40 -16.49
C PRO A 17 -1.09 5.92 -15.20
N GLU A 18 -2.13 6.63 -14.78
CA GLU A 18 -2.94 6.20 -13.62
C GLU A 18 -3.54 4.81 -13.88
N GLY A 19 -3.41 3.89 -12.92
CA GLY A 19 -3.75 2.47 -13.09
C GLY A 19 -2.75 1.65 -13.93
N GLY A 20 -1.71 2.29 -14.46
CA GLY A 20 -0.66 1.65 -15.24
C GLY A 20 0.38 0.92 -14.37
N SER A 21 1.03 -0.06 -14.97
CA SER A 21 2.13 -0.81 -14.37
C SER A 21 3.34 -0.86 -15.29
N ALA A 22 4.53 -0.96 -14.72
CA ALA A 22 5.79 -1.10 -15.45
C ALA A 22 6.78 -1.97 -14.66
N VAL A 23 7.83 -2.43 -15.33
CA VAL A 23 8.99 -3.06 -14.68
C VAL A 23 10.00 -1.97 -14.33
N LEU A 24 10.37 -1.87 -13.06
CA LEU A 24 11.39 -0.96 -12.56
C LEU A 24 12.65 -1.75 -12.21
N PHE A 25 13.78 -1.38 -12.83
CA PHE A 25 15.10 -1.85 -12.42
C PHE A 25 15.73 -0.85 -11.46
N HIS A 26 15.96 -1.25 -10.21
CA HIS A 26 16.56 -0.40 -9.18
C HIS A 26 17.28 -1.26 -8.14
N ASN A 27 18.39 -0.76 -7.60
CA ASN A 27 19.26 -1.45 -6.64
C ASN A 27 19.56 -2.91 -7.04
N CYS A 28 19.84 -3.15 -8.33
CA CYS A 28 20.07 -4.47 -8.90
C CYS A 28 18.89 -5.46 -8.79
N HIS A 29 17.68 -4.97 -8.59
CA HIS A 29 16.46 -5.76 -8.48
C HIS A 29 15.39 -5.30 -9.50
N PHE A 30 14.59 -6.24 -10.01
CA PHE A 30 13.43 -5.93 -10.84
C PHE A 30 12.16 -5.95 -9.99
N SER A 31 11.42 -4.84 -9.96
CA SER A 31 10.16 -4.73 -9.24
C SER A 31 9.02 -4.38 -10.19
N LEU A 32 7.83 -4.92 -9.94
CA LEU A 32 6.61 -4.41 -10.57
C LEU A 32 6.26 -3.08 -9.88
N VAL A 33 6.26 -1.98 -10.63
CA VAL A 33 5.76 -0.69 -10.15
C VAL A 33 4.35 -0.46 -10.68
N HIS A 34 3.45 0.05 -9.84
CA HIS A 34 2.06 0.33 -10.18
C HIS A 34 1.67 1.73 -9.69
N LYS A 35 0.88 2.45 -10.49
CA LYS A 35 0.37 3.78 -10.12
C LYS A 35 -1.09 3.74 -9.71
N ARG A 36 -1.37 4.21 -8.49
CA ARG A 36 -2.73 4.37 -7.98
C ARG A 36 -2.88 5.67 -7.19
N ARG A 37 -3.94 6.42 -7.48
CA ARG A 37 -4.26 7.74 -6.92
C ARG A 37 -3.04 8.69 -6.95
N GLY A 38 -2.32 8.73 -8.08
CA GLY A 38 -1.14 9.58 -8.25
C GLY A 38 0.11 9.14 -7.47
N ARG A 39 0.05 8.02 -6.73
CA ARG A 39 1.17 7.44 -5.97
C ARG A 39 1.71 6.19 -6.67
N LEU A 40 2.98 5.91 -6.45
CA LEU A 40 3.65 4.72 -6.96
C LEU A 40 3.83 3.69 -5.84
N TYR A 41 3.72 2.43 -6.23
CA TYR A 41 3.82 1.27 -5.35
C TYR A 41 4.64 0.19 -6.03
N THR A 42 5.37 -0.59 -5.26
CA THR A 42 6.05 -1.79 -5.73
C THR A 42 5.40 -3.03 -5.14
N LEU A 43 5.23 -4.07 -5.97
CA LEU A 43 4.75 -5.37 -5.48
C LEU A 43 5.79 -5.98 -4.53
N VAL A 44 5.35 -6.42 -3.36
CA VAL A 44 6.21 -7.12 -2.40
C VAL A 44 6.30 -8.58 -2.81
N THR A 45 7.52 -9.05 -3.07
CA THR A 45 7.81 -10.43 -3.52
C THR A 45 8.72 -11.18 -2.58
N ASP A 46 9.21 -10.54 -1.51
CA ASP A 46 10.10 -11.16 -0.52
C ASP A 46 9.29 -12.10 0.38
N GLU A 47 9.58 -13.40 0.31
CA GLU A 47 8.91 -14.44 1.10
C GLU A 47 9.04 -14.22 2.61
N GLY A 48 10.12 -13.60 3.09
CA GLY A 48 10.30 -13.28 4.51
C GLY A 48 9.30 -12.25 5.02
N ILE A 49 8.85 -11.35 4.16
CA ILE A 49 7.84 -10.33 4.49
C ILE A 49 6.44 -10.92 4.32
N VAL A 50 6.18 -11.58 3.20
CA VAL A 50 4.87 -12.18 2.89
C VAL A 50 4.49 -13.26 3.90
N GLY A 51 5.46 -14.03 4.39
CA GLY A 51 5.25 -15.07 5.40
C GLY A 51 4.92 -14.53 6.80
N ALA A 52 5.44 -13.35 7.16
CA ALA A 52 5.22 -12.75 8.48
C ALA A 52 3.85 -12.06 8.58
N GLU A 53 3.40 -11.40 7.51
CA GLU A 53 2.20 -10.56 7.49
C GLU A 53 1.43 -10.79 6.18
N SER A 54 0.54 -11.78 6.16
CA SER A 54 -0.15 -12.27 4.94
C SER A 54 -1.02 -11.23 4.23
N PHE A 55 -1.29 -10.08 4.86
CA PHE A 55 -2.02 -9.01 4.23
C PHE A 55 -1.14 -8.13 3.33
N ILE A 56 0.19 -8.17 3.46
CA ILE A 56 1.09 -7.28 2.73
C ILE A 56 1.17 -7.70 1.27
N VAL A 57 0.82 -6.77 0.38
CA VAL A 57 0.89 -6.96 -1.08
C VAL A 57 1.76 -5.89 -1.73
N TRP A 58 1.65 -4.63 -1.28
CA TRP A 58 2.36 -3.50 -1.86
C TRP A 58 3.27 -2.82 -0.85
N SER A 59 4.35 -2.21 -1.34
CA SER A 59 5.15 -1.23 -0.62
C SER A 59 5.14 0.11 -1.35
N SER A 60 5.19 1.22 -0.60
CA SER A 60 5.18 2.55 -1.20
C SER A 60 6.51 2.88 -1.89
N LEU A 61 6.46 3.48 -3.08
CA LEU A 61 7.61 4.10 -3.73
C LEU A 61 7.51 5.63 -3.59
N SER A 62 7.81 6.11 -2.38
CA SER A 62 7.56 7.49 -1.94
C SER A 62 8.76 8.42 -2.15
N ASP A 63 9.96 7.89 -1.93
CA ASP A 63 11.22 8.61 -1.99
C ASP A 63 12.38 7.71 -2.43
N CYS A 64 13.60 8.28 -2.48
CA CYS A 64 14.82 7.58 -2.85
C CYS A 64 15.66 7.11 -1.66
N TRP A 65 15.22 7.37 -0.42
CA TRP A 65 15.96 7.06 0.81
C TRP A 65 15.52 5.76 1.47
N GLY A 66 14.38 5.21 1.05
CA GLY A 66 13.97 3.86 1.42
C GLY A 66 12.95 3.80 2.56
N ASP A 67 12.24 4.90 2.82
CA ASP A 67 11.07 4.82 3.71
C ASP A 67 9.94 4.06 2.97
N LEU A 68 9.58 2.91 3.53
CA LEU A 68 8.60 1.99 2.97
C LEU A 68 7.37 1.91 3.88
N VAL A 69 6.20 2.16 3.31
CA VAL A 69 4.91 1.84 3.92
C VAL A 69 4.36 0.59 3.25
N PHE A 70 4.01 -0.43 4.03
CA PHE A 70 3.38 -1.65 3.53
C PHE A 70 1.86 -1.52 3.49
N LEU A 71 1.24 -2.07 2.45
CA LEU A 71 -0.19 -1.98 2.19
C LEU A 71 -0.77 -3.32 1.72
N ASP A 72 -2.08 -3.49 1.93
CA ASP A 72 -2.84 -4.62 1.40
C ASP A 72 -3.19 -4.47 -0.08
N ALA A 73 -3.85 -5.49 -0.65
CA ALA A 73 -4.29 -5.54 -2.04
C ALA A 73 -5.14 -4.32 -2.46
N GLU A 74 -5.86 -3.72 -1.51
CA GLU A 74 -6.70 -2.54 -1.72
C GLU A 74 -5.96 -1.21 -1.44
N PHE A 75 -4.64 -1.28 -1.22
CA PHE A 75 -3.73 -0.15 -0.98
C PHE A 75 -4.08 0.57 0.33
N ARG A 76 -4.44 -0.21 1.35
CA ARG A 76 -4.72 0.24 2.72
C ARG A 76 -3.58 -0.15 3.63
N THR A 77 -3.22 0.76 4.52
CA THR A 77 -2.29 0.48 5.62
C THR A 77 -2.97 -0.38 6.69
N GLN A 78 -2.18 -0.93 7.62
CA GLN A 78 -2.74 -1.62 8.78
C GLN A 78 -3.63 -0.72 9.63
N ALA A 79 -3.27 0.55 9.78
CA ALA A 79 -4.09 1.55 10.47
C ALA A 79 -5.44 1.74 9.75
N ASP A 80 -5.45 1.88 8.42
CA ASP A 80 -6.69 1.99 7.64
C ASP A 80 -7.59 0.76 7.84
N ARG A 81 -7.00 -0.45 7.83
CA ARG A 81 -7.72 -1.71 8.07
C ARG A 81 -8.34 -1.75 9.46
N GLN A 82 -7.61 -1.31 10.49
CA GLN A 82 -8.11 -1.24 11.87
C GLN A 82 -9.26 -0.23 12.02
N THR A 83 -9.12 0.97 11.42
CA THR A 83 -10.19 1.97 11.43
C THR A 83 -11.46 1.48 10.74
N ILE A 84 -11.33 0.83 9.57
CA ILE A 84 -12.48 0.26 8.85
C ILE A 84 -13.13 -0.86 9.67
N ALA A 85 -12.34 -1.71 10.30
CA ALA A 85 -12.85 -2.78 11.15
C ALA A 85 -13.61 -2.26 12.38
N HIS A 86 -13.14 -1.15 12.98
CA HIS A 86 -13.81 -0.51 14.10
C HIS A 86 -15.17 0.09 13.69
N LYS A 87 -15.20 0.89 12.61
CA LYS A 87 -16.44 1.48 12.09
C LYS A 87 -17.49 0.44 11.74
N ARG A 88 -17.09 -0.68 11.13
CA ARG A 88 -18.01 -1.80 10.82
C ARG A 88 -18.63 -2.43 12.07
N ARG A 89 -17.95 -2.40 13.21
CA ARG A 89 -18.49 -2.90 14.49
C ARG A 89 -19.47 -1.91 15.11
N GLU A 90 -19.21 -0.61 14.97
CA GLU A 90 -20.09 0.45 15.45
C GLU A 90 -21.38 0.54 14.62
N GLU A 91 -21.28 0.45 13.29
CA GLU A 91 -22.41 0.46 12.35
C GLU A 91 -23.19 -0.87 12.33
N GLY A 92 -22.60 -1.95 12.85
CA GLY A 92 -23.21 -3.28 12.92
C GLY A 92 -24.10 -3.53 14.14
N CYS A 93 -24.29 -2.54 15.02
CA CYS A 93 -25.29 -2.60 16.07
C CYS A 93 -26.64 -2.12 15.50
N GLU A 94 -27.45 -3.04 14.96
CA GLU A 94 -28.87 -2.75 14.79
C GLU A 94 -29.46 -2.34 16.14
N PRO A 95 -30.44 -1.41 16.20
CA PRO A 95 -31.07 -1.06 17.46
C PRO A 95 -31.74 -2.30 18.05
N CYS A 96 -31.05 -2.93 18.99
CA CYS A 96 -31.56 -4.02 19.78
C CYS A 96 -32.62 -3.43 20.73
N GLU A 97 -33.90 -3.77 20.52
CA GLU A 97 -34.98 -3.39 21.46
C GLU A 97 -34.70 -3.84 22.91
N VAL A 98 -33.77 -4.79 23.10
CA VAL A 98 -33.37 -5.30 24.43
C VAL A 98 -32.46 -4.32 25.18
N CYS A 99 -31.81 -3.35 24.52
CA CYS A 99 -30.96 -2.36 25.17
C CYS A 99 -31.68 -1.03 25.48
N ALA A 100 -32.91 -0.84 25.02
CA ALA A 100 -33.66 0.42 25.15
C ALA A 100 -34.50 0.53 26.43
N VAL A 101 -34.39 -0.43 27.35
CA VAL A 101 -35.07 -0.39 28.65
C VAL A 101 -34.04 -0.51 29.77
N GLN A 102 -33.42 0.61 30.11
CA GLN A 102 -32.92 0.87 31.46
C GLN A 102 -33.47 2.22 31.93
#